data_AF-A0A2N9L7E4-F1
#
_entry.id   AF-A0A2N9L7E4-F1
#
_cell.length_a   1.000
_cell.length_b   1.000
_cell.length_c   1.000
_cell.angle_alpha   90.00
_cell.angle_beta   90.00
_cell.angle_gamma   90.00
#
_symmetry.space_group_name_H-M   'P 1'
#
loop_
_entity.id
_entity.type
_entity.pdbx_description
1 polymer ?
#
loop_
_entity_poly.entity_id
_entity_poly.type
_entity_poly.pdbx_seq_one_letter_code
_entity_poly.pdbx_strand_id
1 'polypeptide(L)'
;MIEEEATLFIQRFSRRFKLAGIAMLVFSAASMVKAQPRNEFNPCGSSFDPFAVLPQIADSLDIVSPAVRASGLFPTQDGLIVFDANQGLCWLADADLAADPRMQATLGVSGIDPSGAMLYSTAQQWVAALNAHNGGKGYLGHNNWQLPVTPLLDASCAERGSGGGNFGPLCKASAMGNLYAVGLNQTYPNSVAPQFNADIFPFRHFKMSYYWALKNDGGTGGGLGGGGQEMYAFSNSIQGGTTTLDTYYYVLPMVKGPIGTPPDCAIPGAPVVIPYTSWPAAVGAVFDCNTGNTWIADADLADLLKFGLTGDVTINYTNPVHSLTVPAIDHGTMLYATAGEWIEAMNAAQFLGSSYWQIPDSPDDFKKLVADMNLIAGDARLMRRGFFGPFYDLQPFFYWSCPEPDHGTIQSPCEVGGYAPPDGTTPLQFSYDFDYGFQSTSGLNQKYFVMVYYPAPGVTPAANQ
;
A
#
# COMPACT_ATOMS: atom_id res chain seq x y z
N MET A 1 -5.01 -45.20 26.69
CA MET A 1 -3.69 -45.77 26.35
C MET A 1 -3.08 -44.79 25.36
N ILE A 2 -2.60 -43.63 25.81
CA ILE A 2 -1.33 -43.39 26.53
C ILE A 2 -0.20 -43.83 25.58
N GLU A 3 0.29 -42.92 24.74
CA GLU A 3 1.48 -42.05 24.96
C GLU A 3 2.79 -42.79 24.66
N GLU A 4 3.78 -41.99 24.22
CA GLU A 4 5.19 -42.31 23.97
C GLU A 4 5.54 -43.04 22.67
N GLU A 5 6.09 -42.30 21.71
CA GLU A 5 7.16 -42.74 20.78
C GLU A 5 7.77 -41.47 20.14
N ALA A 6 8.36 -40.61 20.97
CA ALA A 6 9.13 -39.45 20.53
C ALA A 6 10.28 -39.13 21.51
N THR A 7 11.18 -40.09 21.75
CA THR A 7 12.47 -39.81 22.41
C THR A 7 13.52 -40.86 22.03
N LEU A 8 14.09 -40.80 20.82
CA LEU A 8 15.30 -41.57 20.50
C LEU A 8 16.01 -41.07 19.22
N PHE A 9 16.50 -39.83 19.23
CA PHE A 9 17.47 -39.37 18.22
C PHE A 9 18.67 -38.58 18.79
N ILE A 10 18.70 -38.30 20.10
CA ILE A 10 19.84 -37.63 20.75
C ILE A 10 20.59 -38.66 21.60
N GLN A 11 21.32 -39.60 20.97
CA GLN A 11 22.35 -40.38 21.69
C GLN A 11 23.35 -41.17 20.84
N ARG A 12 23.78 -40.64 19.68
CA ARG A 12 24.97 -41.17 18.99
C ARG A 12 25.73 -40.06 18.30
N PHE A 13 26.61 -39.36 19.02
CA PHE A 13 27.94 -38.95 18.52
C PHE A 13 28.76 -38.35 19.67
N SER A 14 29.00 -39.17 20.70
CA SER A 14 29.99 -38.89 21.75
C SER A 14 30.92 -40.10 21.81
N ARG A 15 32.12 -39.95 21.24
CA ARG A 15 33.39 -40.60 21.65
C ARG A 15 34.46 -40.40 20.59
N ARG A 16 35.39 -39.49 20.89
CA ARG A 16 36.83 -39.45 20.56
C ARG A 16 37.24 -38.01 20.24
N PHE A 17 37.88 -37.32 21.16
CA PHE A 17 39.31 -36.98 21.07
C PHE A 17 39.77 -36.30 22.38
N LYS A 18 40.98 -36.67 22.79
CA LYS A 18 41.64 -36.30 24.05
C LYS A 18 42.25 -34.89 23.99
N LEU A 19 42.46 -34.35 25.19
CA LEU A 19 43.14 -33.11 25.60
C LEU A 19 44.30 -32.63 24.71
N ALA A 20 44.28 -31.32 24.40
CA ALA A 20 45.44 -30.45 24.46
C ALA A 20 44.94 -29.04 24.85
N GLY A 21 45.53 -28.46 25.90
CA GLY A 21 45.10 -27.17 26.46
C GLY A 21 45.46 -25.99 25.55
N ILE A 22 44.50 -25.09 25.35
CA ILE A 22 44.70 -23.74 24.80
C ILE A 22 43.73 -22.80 25.53
N ALA A 23 44.22 -21.61 25.85
CA ALA A 23 43.59 -20.54 26.60
C ALA A 23 42.11 -20.29 26.21
N MET A 24 41.27 -20.10 27.23
CA MET A 24 39.88 -19.71 27.10
C MET A 24 39.80 -18.24 26.69
N LEU A 25 39.81 -17.99 25.37
CA LEU A 25 39.37 -16.74 24.77
C LEU A 25 37.84 -16.76 24.75
N VAL A 26 37.22 -15.91 25.56
CA VAL A 26 35.79 -15.62 25.50
C VAL A 26 35.51 -14.96 24.15
N PHE A 27 34.96 -15.70 23.21
CA PHE A 27 34.37 -15.13 22.00
C PHE A 27 32.99 -14.58 22.35
N SER A 28 32.90 -13.29 22.62
CA SER A 28 31.67 -12.55 22.34
C SER A 28 31.45 -12.57 20.83
N ALA A 29 30.35 -13.15 20.38
CA ALA A 29 29.86 -12.98 19.02
C ALA A 29 29.38 -11.53 18.85
N ALA A 30 30.32 -10.62 18.66
CA ALA A 30 30.04 -9.34 18.03
C ALA A 30 29.86 -9.64 16.54
N SER A 31 28.63 -9.51 16.04
CA SER A 31 28.40 -9.40 14.61
C SER A 31 29.27 -8.26 14.08
N MET A 32 30.29 -8.60 13.31
CA MET A 32 31.03 -7.64 12.51
C MET A 32 30.10 -7.16 11.39
N VAL A 33 29.25 -6.20 11.70
CA VAL A 33 28.85 -5.20 10.71
C VAL A 33 30.16 -4.57 10.27
N LYS A 34 30.58 -4.85 9.04
CA LYS A 34 31.72 -4.18 8.44
C LYS A 34 31.38 -2.70 8.46
N ALA A 35 32.03 -1.95 9.35
CA ALA A 35 31.84 -0.52 9.48
C ALA A 35 32.02 0.11 8.10
N GLN A 36 30.92 0.61 7.55
CA GLN A 36 30.93 1.52 6.42
C GLN A 36 31.82 2.71 6.80
N PRO A 37 32.69 3.20 5.92
CA PRO A 37 33.58 4.29 6.24
C PRO A 37 32.77 5.49 6.74
N ARG A 38 33.11 5.98 7.93
CA ARG A 38 32.66 7.27 8.46
C ARG A 38 33.06 8.35 7.47
N ASN A 39 32.13 8.78 6.63
CA ASN A 39 32.14 10.14 6.09
C ASN A 39 30.82 10.78 6.47
N GLU A 40 30.96 11.75 7.35
CA GLU A 40 29.96 12.60 7.99
C GLU A 40 29.28 13.52 6.97
N PHE A 41 28.41 12.96 6.14
CA PHE A 41 27.39 13.76 5.48
C PHE A 41 26.03 13.17 5.82
N ASN A 42 25.51 13.53 6.99
CA ASN A 42 24.09 13.43 7.26
C ASN A 42 23.48 14.81 6.99
N PRO A 43 23.11 15.12 5.72
CA PRO A 43 22.57 16.43 5.38
C PRO A 43 21.22 16.67 6.08
N CYS A 44 20.53 15.60 6.47
CA CYS A 44 19.29 15.69 7.24
C CYS A 44 19.52 16.13 8.69
N GLY A 45 20.74 16.00 9.21
CA GLY A 45 21.00 16.23 10.62
C GLY A 45 20.30 15.19 11.50
N SER A 46 20.74 15.08 12.74
CA SER A 46 20.02 14.33 13.77
C SER A 46 20.08 15.18 15.03
N SER A 47 18.96 15.77 15.42
CA SER A 47 18.82 16.32 16.77
C SER A 47 18.20 15.24 17.64
N PHE A 48 18.89 14.85 18.71
CA PHE A 48 18.37 13.88 19.65
C PHE A 48 17.17 14.51 20.36
N ASP A 49 15.94 14.12 20.00
CA ASP A 49 14.73 14.54 20.69
C ASP A 49 14.40 13.51 21.80
N PRO A 50 14.57 13.86 23.10
CA PRO A 50 14.26 12.95 24.20
C PRO A 50 12.75 12.67 24.34
N PHE A 51 11.90 13.38 23.60
CA PHE A 51 10.46 13.15 23.52
C PHE A 51 10.04 12.49 22.21
N ALA A 52 10.99 12.11 21.35
CA ALA A 52 10.69 11.28 20.19
C ALA A 52 9.93 10.04 20.67
N VAL A 53 8.74 9.85 20.12
CA VAL A 53 8.04 8.58 20.21
C VAL A 53 8.89 7.60 19.42
N LEU A 54 9.82 6.93 20.10
CA LEU A 54 10.58 5.86 19.49
C LEU A 54 9.58 4.78 19.06
N PRO A 55 9.66 4.28 17.82
CA PRO A 55 8.93 3.08 17.47
C PRO A 55 9.31 2.03 18.51
N GLN A 56 8.32 1.35 19.09
CA GLN A 56 8.62 0.07 19.70
C GLN A 56 9.04 -0.81 18.54
N ILE A 57 10.35 -0.87 18.26
CA ILE A 57 10.94 -1.91 17.44
C ILE A 57 10.79 -3.18 18.29
N ALA A 58 9.57 -3.72 18.32
CA ALA A 58 9.26 -4.96 18.98
C ALA A 58 10.18 -6.02 18.38
N ASP A 59 10.71 -6.90 19.24
CA ASP A 59 11.61 -8.03 18.99
C ASP A 59 11.14 -9.02 17.89
N SER A 60 10.92 -8.54 16.68
CA SER A 60 10.55 -9.31 15.48
C SER A 60 11.70 -9.24 14.47
N LEU A 61 12.86 -9.74 14.91
CA LEU A 61 13.89 -10.23 14.00
C LEU A 61 13.41 -11.55 13.39
N ASP A 62 12.40 -11.48 12.53
CA ASP A 62 11.95 -12.52 11.61
C ASP A 62 10.95 -11.82 10.69
N ILE A 63 11.33 -11.29 9.53
CA ILE A 63 11.41 -12.04 8.27
C ILE A 63 12.49 -11.37 7.40
N VAL A 64 13.40 -12.19 6.87
CA VAL A 64 14.30 -11.79 5.80
C VAL A 64 13.45 -11.55 4.54
N SER A 65 12.94 -10.33 4.38
CA SER A 65 12.55 -9.86 3.06
C SER A 65 13.82 -9.88 2.20
N PRO A 66 13.78 -10.35 0.94
CA PRO A 66 14.92 -10.18 0.05
C PRO A 66 15.25 -8.69 0.06
N ALA A 67 16.50 -8.35 0.41
CA ALA A 67 16.91 -6.96 0.59
C ALA A 67 16.49 -6.17 -0.66
N VAL A 68 15.44 -5.36 -0.53
CA VAL A 68 15.02 -4.43 -1.57
C VAL A 68 16.26 -3.58 -1.84
N ARG A 69 16.76 -3.63 -3.07
CA ARG A 69 17.94 -2.83 -3.45
C ARG A 69 17.51 -1.38 -3.52
N ALA A 70 17.49 -0.71 -2.37
CA ALA A 70 17.32 0.72 -2.31
C ALA A 70 18.53 1.39 -2.99
N SER A 71 18.28 2.38 -3.83
CA SER A 71 19.31 3.13 -4.55
C SER A 71 19.25 4.60 -4.11
N GLY A 72 20.38 5.11 -3.61
CA GLY A 72 20.46 6.51 -3.16
C GLY A 72 19.68 6.83 -1.89
N LEU A 73 19.16 5.84 -1.17
CA LEU A 73 18.48 6.03 0.12
C LEU A 73 19.39 5.64 1.28
N PHE A 74 19.57 6.55 2.24
CA PHE A 74 20.48 6.39 3.37
C PHE A 74 19.75 6.69 4.69
N PRO A 75 19.39 5.67 5.49
CA PRO A 75 18.82 5.91 6.81
C PRO A 75 19.84 6.59 7.72
N THR A 76 19.38 7.51 8.58
CA THR A 76 20.17 8.08 9.66
C THR A 76 20.55 7.02 10.69
N GLN A 77 21.52 7.32 11.56
CA GLN A 77 22.01 6.35 12.56
C GLN A 77 20.91 5.88 13.52
N ASP A 78 19.94 6.73 13.82
CA ASP A 78 18.77 6.42 14.65
C ASP A 78 17.63 5.76 13.86
N GLY A 79 17.73 5.70 12.52
CA GLY A 79 16.73 5.08 11.64
C GLY A 79 15.41 5.86 11.54
N LEU A 80 15.35 7.09 12.04
CA LEU A 80 14.11 7.90 12.08
C LEU A 80 13.91 8.73 10.81
N ILE A 81 15.00 9.00 10.08
CA ILE A 81 15.00 9.79 8.85
C ILE A 81 15.73 9.01 7.76
N VAL A 82 15.27 9.14 6.52
CA VAL A 82 15.92 8.58 5.32
C VAL A 82 16.34 9.72 4.41
N PHE A 83 17.66 9.87 4.22
CA PHE A 83 18.18 10.78 3.21
C PHE A 83 18.05 10.14 1.82
N ASP A 84 17.33 10.82 0.93
CA ASP A 84 17.22 10.48 -0.49
C ASP A 84 18.16 11.36 -1.31
N ALA A 85 19.31 10.80 -1.67
CA ALA A 85 20.34 11.46 -2.46
C ALA A 85 19.95 11.67 -3.93
N ASN A 86 18.93 10.96 -4.43
CA ASN A 86 18.45 11.16 -5.80
C ASN A 86 17.76 12.51 -5.94
N GLN A 87 17.12 12.97 -4.86
CA GLN A 87 16.27 14.16 -4.84
C GLN A 87 16.75 15.25 -3.88
N GLY A 88 17.73 14.95 -3.02
CA GLY A 88 18.15 15.87 -1.97
C GLY A 88 17.05 16.11 -0.94
N LEU A 89 16.35 15.05 -0.53
CA LEU A 89 15.23 15.10 0.42
C LEU A 89 15.53 14.27 1.68
N CYS A 90 14.89 14.63 2.77
CA CYS A 90 14.96 13.91 4.05
C CYS A 90 13.57 13.44 4.44
N TRP A 91 13.28 12.17 4.16
CA TRP A 91 11.98 11.56 4.44
C TRP A 91 11.89 11.13 5.90
N LEU A 92 10.71 11.23 6.48
CA LEU A 92 10.40 10.50 7.71
C LEU A 92 10.40 8.99 7.41
N ALA A 93 11.14 8.21 8.21
CA ALA A 93 11.29 6.77 7.97
C ALA A 93 10.02 5.96 8.29
N ASP A 94 9.22 6.44 9.24
CA ASP A 94 7.87 5.95 9.50
C ASP A 94 6.94 6.47 8.40
N ALA A 95 6.60 5.60 7.45
CA ALA A 95 5.72 5.96 6.36
C ALA A 95 4.23 5.99 6.76
N ASP A 96 3.89 5.67 8.00
CA ASP A 96 2.53 5.76 8.55
C ASP A 96 2.51 6.21 10.02
N LEU A 97 3.35 7.21 10.35
CA LEU A 97 3.41 7.78 11.70
C LEU A 97 2.05 8.26 12.21
N ALA A 98 1.16 8.66 11.29
CA ALA A 98 -0.20 9.09 11.58
C ALA A 98 -1.06 7.99 12.21
N ALA A 99 -0.74 6.71 12.03
CA ALA A 99 -1.43 5.59 12.65
C ALA A 99 -0.99 5.33 14.11
N ASP A 100 0.14 5.88 14.60
CA ASP A 100 0.57 5.65 15.98
C ASP A 100 -0.43 6.35 16.94
N PRO A 101 -1.13 5.61 17.82
CA PRO A 101 -2.10 6.20 18.74
C PRO A 101 -1.49 7.24 19.69
N ARG A 102 -0.20 7.12 20.02
CA ARG A 102 0.55 8.08 20.83
C ARG A 102 0.78 9.37 20.06
N MET A 103 1.07 9.28 18.76
CA MET A 103 1.20 10.45 17.90
C MET A 103 -0.13 11.14 17.67
N GLN A 104 -1.21 10.37 17.44
CA GLN A 104 -2.56 10.94 17.35
C GLN A 104 -2.93 11.70 18.63
N ALA A 105 -2.66 11.12 19.81
CA ALA A 105 -2.90 11.78 21.10
C ALA A 105 -2.00 13.01 21.31
N THR A 106 -0.75 12.95 20.85
CA THR A 106 0.24 14.03 21.02
C THR A 106 -0.04 15.23 20.12
N LEU A 107 -0.42 15.00 18.87
CA LEU A 107 -0.71 16.07 17.90
C LEU A 107 -2.15 16.59 18.02
N GLY A 108 -3.08 15.76 18.50
CA GLY A 108 -4.46 16.17 18.78
C GLY A 108 -5.27 16.54 17.52
N VAL A 109 -4.84 16.10 16.35
CA VAL A 109 -5.53 16.36 15.08
C VAL A 109 -6.67 15.37 14.91
N SER A 110 -7.88 15.87 14.68
CA SER A 110 -9.08 15.05 14.48
C SER A 110 -9.27 14.66 13.02
N GLY A 111 -10.02 13.58 12.77
CA GLY A 111 -10.33 13.11 11.41
C GLY A 111 -9.25 12.22 10.79
N ILE A 112 -8.30 11.74 11.58
CA ILE A 112 -7.35 10.68 11.22
C ILE A 112 -7.98 9.34 11.60
N ASP A 113 -8.08 8.41 10.66
CA ASP A 113 -8.60 7.08 10.92
C ASP A 113 -7.58 6.27 11.75
N PRO A 114 -7.96 5.15 12.41
CA PRO A 114 -7.01 4.34 13.18
C PRO A 114 -5.85 3.78 12.33
N SER A 115 -6.03 3.69 11.02
CA SER A 115 -4.98 3.35 10.05
C SER A 115 -4.05 4.49 9.70
N GLY A 116 -4.27 5.73 10.18
CA GLY A 116 -3.50 6.89 9.72
C GLY A 116 -4.01 7.53 8.42
N ALA A 117 -4.90 6.87 7.67
CA ALA A 117 -5.53 7.48 6.50
C ALA A 117 -6.42 8.68 6.89
N MET A 118 -6.40 9.74 6.07
CA MET A 118 -7.11 10.98 6.39
C MET A 118 -7.47 11.79 5.14
N LEU A 119 -8.43 12.72 5.27
CA LEU A 119 -8.74 13.69 4.21
C LEU A 119 -7.53 14.60 3.95
N TYR A 120 -7.42 15.16 2.74
CA TYR A 120 -6.31 16.07 2.41
C TYR A 120 -6.23 17.27 3.35
N SER A 121 -7.36 17.87 3.72
CA SER A 121 -7.38 19.00 4.68
C SER A 121 -6.92 18.59 6.09
N THR A 122 -7.14 17.34 6.49
CA THR A 122 -6.62 16.78 7.73
C THR A 122 -5.11 16.51 7.61
N ALA A 123 -4.63 16.04 6.46
CA ALA A 123 -3.19 15.88 6.19
C ALA A 123 -2.44 17.21 6.36
N GLN A 124 -3.00 18.30 5.85
CA GLN A 124 -2.42 19.64 6.03
C GLN A 124 -2.37 20.06 7.51
N GLN A 125 -3.43 19.79 8.28
CA GLN A 125 -3.45 20.05 9.72
C GLN A 125 -2.44 19.18 10.49
N TRP A 126 -2.29 17.92 10.09
CA TRP A 126 -1.33 17.00 10.67
C TRP A 126 0.11 17.44 10.43
N VAL A 127 0.47 17.84 9.20
CA VAL A 127 1.78 18.43 8.89
C VAL A 127 2.03 19.71 9.69
N ALA A 128 1.03 20.59 9.78
CA ALA A 128 1.14 21.81 10.59
C ALA A 128 1.38 21.50 12.08
N ALA A 129 0.69 20.50 12.63
CA ALA A 129 0.88 20.05 14.01
C ALA A 129 2.26 19.43 14.21
N LEU A 130 2.76 18.64 13.25
CA LEU A 130 4.09 18.06 13.26
C LEU A 130 5.18 19.15 13.33
N ASN A 131 5.00 20.22 12.56
CA ASN A 131 5.90 21.38 12.57
C ASN A 131 5.78 22.24 13.85
N ALA A 132 4.59 22.33 14.43
CA ALA A 132 4.35 23.04 15.69
C ALA A 132 4.75 22.23 16.94
N HIS A 133 5.10 20.95 16.78
CA HIS A 133 5.44 20.05 17.87
C HIS A 133 6.60 20.58 18.74
N ASN A 134 6.65 20.14 20.01
CA ASN A 134 7.69 20.53 20.97
C ASN A 134 7.89 22.07 21.07
N GLY A 135 6.77 22.81 21.11
CA GLY A 135 6.78 24.27 21.22
C GLY A 135 7.30 24.99 19.98
N GLY A 136 7.06 24.46 18.78
CA GLY A 136 7.50 25.03 17.50
C GLY A 136 8.90 24.65 17.05
N LYS A 137 9.59 23.77 17.81
CA LYS A 137 10.84 23.13 17.37
C LYS A 137 10.58 22.09 16.27
N GLY A 138 9.35 21.58 16.21
CA GLY A 138 8.92 20.56 15.29
C GLY A 138 9.37 19.17 15.68
N TYR A 139 8.77 18.16 15.06
CA TYR A 139 9.05 16.76 15.31
C TYR A 139 10.47 16.39 14.87
N LEU A 140 11.21 15.68 15.74
CA LEU A 140 12.64 15.37 15.57
C LEU A 140 13.54 16.60 15.43
N GLY A 141 13.05 17.78 15.86
CA GLY A 141 13.75 19.06 15.72
C GLY A 141 13.65 19.70 14.34
N HIS A 142 12.71 19.23 13.50
CA HIS A 142 12.42 19.79 12.19
C HIS A 142 11.01 20.39 12.17
N ASN A 143 10.91 21.67 11.81
CA ASN A 143 9.64 22.42 11.73
C ASN A 143 9.27 22.83 10.29
N ASN A 144 9.87 22.17 9.32
CA ASN A 144 9.70 22.38 7.88
C ASN A 144 9.29 21.10 7.15
N TRP A 145 8.64 20.16 7.84
CA TRP A 145 8.00 19.01 7.21
C TRP A 145 6.94 19.46 6.22
N GLN A 146 6.84 18.78 5.09
CA GLN A 146 5.83 19.03 4.07
C GLN A 146 5.32 17.73 3.43
N LEU A 147 4.12 17.81 2.86
CA LEU A 147 3.61 16.77 1.98
C LEU A 147 4.50 16.67 0.73
N PRO A 148 4.53 15.50 0.07
CA PRO A 148 5.33 15.34 -1.12
C PRO A 148 4.83 16.19 -2.28
N VAL A 149 5.77 16.78 -3.02
CA VAL A 149 5.48 17.65 -4.16
C VAL A 149 5.40 16.85 -5.46
N THR A 150 4.39 17.17 -6.26
CA THR A 150 4.15 16.60 -7.59
C THR A 150 4.14 17.72 -8.64
N PRO A 151 5.08 17.71 -9.61
CA PRO A 151 5.09 18.67 -10.69
C PRO A 151 3.88 18.48 -11.59
N LEU A 152 3.34 19.58 -12.11
CA LEU A 152 2.23 19.51 -13.07
C LEU A 152 2.66 18.83 -14.37
N LEU A 153 3.89 19.09 -14.81
CA LEU A 153 4.47 18.55 -16.04
C LEU A 153 5.56 17.54 -15.72
N ASP A 154 5.38 16.33 -16.20
CA ASP A 154 6.34 15.24 -16.09
C ASP A 154 6.33 14.44 -17.39
N ALA A 155 7.38 14.61 -18.19
CA ALA A 155 7.51 13.94 -19.48
C ALA A 155 7.75 12.43 -19.37
N SER A 156 8.04 11.91 -18.17
CA SER A 156 8.19 10.47 -17.93
C SER A 156 6.87 9.76 -17.68
N CYS A 157 5.82 10.49 -17.29
CA CYS A 157 4.48 9.93 -17.11
C CYS A 157 3.94 9.35 -18.41
N ALA A 158 3.18 8.27 -18.26
CA ALA A 158 2.49 7.61 -19.34
C ALA A 158 1.39 8.50 -19.96
N GLU A 159 0.67 9.27 -19.15
CA GLU A 159 -0.47 10.04 -19.64
C GLU A 159 -0.33 11.54 -19.42
N ARG A 160 -1.05 12.27 -20.26
CA ARG A 160 -1.31 13.68 -20.11
C ARG A 160 -2.79 13.98 -20.25
N GLY A 161 -3.38 14.52 -19.18
CA GLY A 161 -4.78 14.93 -19.15
C GLY A 161 -5.10 16.07 -20.09
N SER A 162 -6.39 16.23 -20.36
CA SER A 162 -6.94 17.39 -21.08
C SER A 162 -6.58 18.73 -20.41
N GLY A 163 -6.36 18.72 -19.09
CA GLY A 163 -5.92 19.87 -18.31
C GLY A 163 -4.42 20.17 -18.38
N GLY A 164 -3.64 19.38 -19.12
CA GLY A 164 -2.21 19.57 -19.30
C GLY A 164 -1.34 18.91 -18.23
N GLY A 165 -1.93 18.49 -17.10
CA GLY A 165 -1.25 17.74 -16.05
C GLY A 165 -0.89 16.31 -16.46
N ASN A 166 0.28 15.85 -16.02
CA ASN A 166 0.77 14.50 -16.26
C ASN A 166 0.38 13.54 -15.11
N PHE A 167 -0.04 12.32 -15.46
CA PHE A 167 -0.49 11.29 -14.53
C PHE A 167 -0.25 9.90 -15.11
N GLY A 168 -0.62 8.87 -14.35
CA GLY A 168 -0.49 7.47 -14.75
C GLY A 168 0.78 6.82 -14.22
N PRO A 169 1.17 5.67 -14.78
CA PRO A 169 2.45 5.06 -14.46
C PRO A 169 3.64 5.86 -14.98
N LEU A 170 4.84 5.45 -14.55
CA LEU A 170 6.14 5.98 -14.98
C LEU A 170 6.47 7.43 -14.62
N CYS A 171 5.59 8.14 -13.90
CA CYS A 171 5.86 9.47 -13.38
C CYS A 171 7.05 9.47 -12.40
N LYS A 172 8.21 9.98 -12.81
CA LYS A 172 9.47 9.97 -12.04
C LYS A 172 9.92 11.35 -11.57
N ALA A 173 9.25 12.42 -11.99
CA ALA A 173 9.58 13.78 -11.57
C ALA A 173 8.92 14.17 -10.25
N SER A 174 7.85 13.50 -9.84
CA SER A 174 7.25 13.70 -8.52
C SER A 174 8.09 13.08 -7.41
N ALA A 175 8.01 13.66 -6.20
CA ALA A 175 8.80 13.18 -5.08
C ALA A 175 8.55 11.69 -4.75
N MET A 176 7.29 11.27 -4.80
CA MET A 176 6.90 9.87 -4.57
C MET A 176 7.16 8.96 -5.77
N GLY A 177 6.98 9.46 -7.00
CA GLY A 177 7.29 8.69 -8.21
C GLY A 177 8.77 8.36 -8.35
N ASN A 178 9.64 9.33 -8.04
CA ASN A 178 11.07 9.10 -7.96
C ASN A 178 11.44 8.16 -6.80
N LEU A 179 10.83 8.34 -5.63
CA LEU A 179 11.05 7.45 -4.49
C LEU A 179 10.69 6.00 -4.85
N TYR A 180 9.55 5.76 -5.50
CA TYR A 180 9.12 4.43 -5.95
C TYR A 180 10.07 3.85 -7.00
N ALA A 181 10.28 4.57 -8.11
CA ALA A 181 10.97 4.01 -9.28
C ALA A 181 12.50 3.97 -9.12
N VAL A 182 13.08 4.97 -8.46
CA VAL A 182 14.53 5.13 -8.31
C VAL A 182 14.97 4.71 -6.91
N GLY A 183 14.38 5.32 -5.88
CA GLY A 183 14.76 5.09 -4.49
C GLY A 183 14.55 3.64 -4.04
N LEU A 184 13.35 3.13 -4.24
CA LEU A 184 12.91 1.78 -3.86
C LEU A 184 13.11 0.75 -4.98
N ASN A 185 13.59 1.18 -6.15
CA ASN A 185 13.85 0.36 -7.33
C ASN A 185 12.65 -0.52 -7.70
N GLN A 186 11.45 0.07 -7.69
CA GLN A 186 10.22 -0.58 -8.13
C GLN A 186 9.89 -0.24 -9.58
N THR A 187 9.08 -1.09 -10.19
CA THR A 187 8.61 -0.93 -11.56
C THR A 187 7.14 -1.23 -11.60
N TYR A 188 6.34 -0.34 -12.19
CA TYR A 188 4.92 -0.59 -12.40
C TYR A 188 4.70 -1.96 -13.10
N PRO A 189 3.74 -2.79 -12.66
CA PRO A 189 2.76 -2.54 -11.59
C PRO A 189 3.15 -3.12 -10.21
N ASN A 190 4.44 -3.29 -9.90
CA ASN A 190 4.86 -3.98 -8.67
C ASN A 190 4.45 -3.22 -7.38
N SER A 191 3.92 -3.96 -6.42
CA SER A 191 3.65 -3.46 -5.08
C SER A 191 4.92 -3.29 -4.23
N VAL A 192 4.91 -2.31 -3.32
CA VAL A 192 5.88 -2.25 -2.20
C VAL A 192 5.58 -3.29 -1.12
N ALA A 193 4.53 -4.09 -1.28
CA ALA A 193 4.16 -5.13 -0.34
C ALA A 193 3.49 -6.33 -1.01
N PRO A 194 4.12 -6.97 -2.00
CA PRO A 194 3.47 -7.99 -2.83
C PRO A 194 3.00 -9.22 -2.03
N GLN A 195 3.66 -9.49 -0.90
CA GLN A 195 3.34 -10.62 -0.02
C GLN A 195 2.41 -10.24 1.14
N PHE A 196 2.03 -8.98 1.27
CA PHE A 196 1.15 -8.56 2.36
C PHE A 196 -0.24 -9.14 2.16
N ASN A 197 -0.76 -9.72 3.24
CA ASN A 197 -2.05 -10.39 3.32
C ASN A 197 -2.56 -10.29 4.76
N ALA A 198 -3.82 -9.91 4.94
CA ALA A 198 -4.48 -9.88 6.24
C ALA A 198 -5.53 -10.99 6.34
N ASP A 199 -5.58 -11.68 7.49
CA ASP A 199 -6.61 -12.67 7.76
C ASP A 199 -7.70 -12.07 8.65
N ILE A 200 -8.91 -11.97 8.10
CA ILE A 200 -10.09 -11.48 8.80
C ILE A 200 -11.16 -12.55 8.68
N PHE A 201 -11.20 -13.42 9.69
CA PHE A 201 -12.12 -14.55 9.70
C PHE A 201 -13.56 -14.11 9.36
N PRO A 202 -14.25 -14.79 8.43
CA PRO A 202 -13.90 -16.07 7.80
C PRO A 202 -13.04 -16.00 6.51
N PHE A 203 -12.59 -14.81 6.11
CA PHE A 203 -11.73 -14.64 4.95
C PHE A 203 -10.26 -14.73 5.29
N ARG A 204 -9.45 -14.99 4.25
CA ARG A 204 -8.00 -14.96 4.28
C ARG A 204 -7.45 -14.12 3.13
N HIS A 205 -6.20 -13.69 3.27
CA HIS A 205 -5.48 -12.93 2.24
C HIS A 205 -6.19 -11.65 1.78
N PHE A 206 -6.83 -10.93 2.70
CA PHE A 206 -7.33 -9.59 2.42
C PHE A 206 -6.20 -8.63 2.11
N LYS A 207 -6.44 -7.78 1.11
CA LYS A 207 -5.58 -6.68 0.75
C LYS A 207 -6.22 -5.39 1.23
N MET A 208 -5.38 -4.45 1.60
CA MET A 208 -5.82 -3.12 2.04
C MET A 208 -6.17 -2.19 0.87
N SER A 209 -5.80 -2.60 -0.33
CA SER A 209 -5.92 -1.84 -1.57
C SER A 209 -7.35 -1.81 -2.12
N TYR A 210 -7.48 -1.30 -3.34
CA TYR A 210 -8.74 -1.20 -4.05
C TYR A 210 -9.12 -2.52 -4.74
N TYR A 211 -10.43 -2.75 -4.77
CA TYR A 211 -11.08 -3.86 -5.45
C TYR A 211 -12.03 -3.33 -6.51
N TRP A 212 -12.10 -4.00 -7.66
CA TRP A 212 -13.03 -3.66 -8.75
C TRP A 212 -14.50 -3.84 -8.35
N ALA A 213 -15.38 -2.93 -8.82
CA ALA A 213 -16.84 -3.04 -8.73
C ALA A 213 -17.51 -2.56 -10.04
N LEU A 214 -18.54 -3.25 -10.54
CA LEU A 214 -19.08 -3.09 -11.91
C LEU A 214 -19.93 -1.84 -12.18
N LYS A 215 -20.37 -1.10 -11.17
CA LYS A 215 -21.15 0.11 -11.40
C LYS A 215 -20.28 1.15 -12.13
N ASN A 216 -20.66 1.51 -13.35
CA ASN A 216 -20.04 2.64 -14.04
C ASN A 216 -20.50 3.94 -13.38
N ASP A 217 -19.56 4.83 -13.07
CA ASP A 217 -19.85 6.17 -12.55
C ASP A 217 -20.28 7.16 -13.65
N GLY A 218 -20.30 6.72 -14.90
CA GLY A 218 -20.81 7.51 -16.03
C GLY A 218 -19.87 8.63 -16.49
N GLY A 219 -18.60 8.63 -16.10
CA GLY A 219 -17.63 9.62 -16.58
C GLY A 219 -17.37 9.49 -18.08
N THR A 220 -18.02 10.30 -18.92
CA THR A 220 -17.70 10.44 -20.36
C THR A 220 -16.46 11.33 -20.62
N GLY A 221 -15.66 11.61 -19.58
CA GLY A 221 -14.76 12.76 -19.51
C GLY A 221 -13.27 12.41 -19.51
N GLY A 222 -12.81 11.56 -20.42
CA GLY A 222 -11.39 11.23 -20.50
C GLY A 222 -10.97 10.77 -21.89
N GLY A 223 -11.16 11.62 -22.92
CA GLY A 223 -10.47 11.57 -24.23
C GLY A 223 -10.51 10.29 -25.10
N LEU A 224 -10.93 9.13 -24.58
CA LEU A 224 -10.76 7.80 -25.16
C LEU A 224 -11.97 6.90 -24.86
N GLY A 225 -13.20 7.41 -25.00
CA GLY A 225 -14.39 6.59 -25.24
C GLY A 225 -14.78 5.49 -24.23
N GLY A 226 -14.14 5.36 -23.07
CA GLY A 226 -14.48 4.38 -22.02
C GLY A 226 -14.92 5.10 -20.74
N GLY A 227 -16.05 4.69 -20.17
CA GLY A 227 -16.44 5.15 -18.83
C GLY A 227 -15.44 4.69 -17.77
N GLY A 228 -15.38 5.42 -16.66
CA GLY A 228 -14.70 4.96 -15.45
C GLY A 228 -15.44 3.80 -14.80
N GLN A 229 -14.71 3.05 -13.97
CA GLN A 229 -15.26 1.94 -13.19
C GLN A 229 -15.16 2.25 -11.70
N GLU A 230 -16.21 1.95 -10.94
CA GLU A 230 -16.16 2.10 -9.49
C GLU A 230 -15.22 1.09 -8.83
N MET A 231 -14.64 1.50 -7.71
CA MET A 231 -13.82 0.66 -6.85
C MET A 231 -14.26 0.75 -5.40
N TYR A 232 -13.70 -0.12 -4.56
CA TYR A 232 -13.84 -0.05 -3.11
C TYR A 232 -12.54 -0.43 -2.40
N ALA A 233 -12.14 0.35 -1.39
CA ALA A 233 -11.03 0.02 -0.50
C ALA A 233 -11.52 -0.38 0.88
N PHE A 234 -11.12 -1.57 1.34
CA PHE A 234 -11.43 -2.06 2.68
C PHE A 234 -10.66 -1.31 3.77
N SER A 235 -9.49 -0.74 3.45
CA SER A 235 -8.63 -0.05 4.42
C SER A 235 -9.28 1.15 5.08
N ASN A 236 -10.10 1.90 4.34
CA ASN A 236 -10.67 3.18 4.79
C ASN A 236 -12.16 3.33 4.41
N SER A 237 -12.76 2.27 3.87
CA SER A 237 -14.17 2.21 3.45
C SER A 237 -14.53 3.22 2.36
N ILE A 238 -13.60 3.47 1.43
CA ILE A 238 -13.75 4.47 0.38
C ILE A 238 -14.17 3.84 -0.94
N GLN A 239 -14.97 4.60 -1.69
CA GLN A 239 -15.34 4.32 -3.07
C GLN A 239 -14.98 5.50 -3.98
N GLY A 240 -14.96 5.23 -5.27
CA GLY A 240 -14.81 6.23 -6.31
C GLY A 240 -14.65 5.58 -7.68
N GLY A 241 -14.73 6.39 -8.72
CA GLY A 241 -14.42 5.96 -10.08
C GLY A 241 -12.93 6.04 -10.37
N THR A 242 -12.45 5.13 -11.22
CA THR A 242 -11.08 5.14 -11.77
C THR A 242 -11.10 4.87 -13.26
N THR A 243 -9.98 5.13 -13.93
CA THR A 243 -9.74 4.67 -15.30
C THR A 243 -9.62 3.13 -15.32
N THR A 244 -9.99 2.53 -16.44
CA THR A 244 -9.95 1.06 -16.63
C THR A 244 -8.75 0.58 -17.43
N LEU A 245 -7.97 1.50 -17.99
CA LEU A 245 -6.90 1.21 -18.95
C LEU A 245 -5.59 0.77 -18.27
N ASP A 246 -5.25 1.41 -17.16
CA ASP A 246 -3.90 1.39 -16.58
C ASP A 246 -3.90 1.33 -15.04
N THR A 247 -5.04 1.02 -14.46
CA THR A 247 -5.19 0.80 -13.02
C THR A 247 -5.17 -0.70 -12.72
N TYR A 248 -4.36 -1.14 -11.74
CA TYR A 248 -4.27 -2.52 -11.29
C TYR A 248 -4.95 -2.68 -9.94
N TYR A 249 -6.10 -3.37 -9.89
CA TYR A 249 -6.84 -3.63 -8.65
C TYR A 249 -7.16 -5.12 -8.49
N TYR A 250 -7.52 -5.49 -7.27
CA TYR A 250 -7.91 -6.85 -6.90
C TYR A 250 -9.36 -7.15 -7.29
N VAL A 251 -9.69 -8.44 -7.34
CA VAL A 251 -11.06 -8.92 -7.53
C VAL A 251 -11.44 -9.81 -6.34
N LEU A 252 -12.53 -9.46 -5.65
CA LEU A 252 -13.16 -10.32 -4.66
C LEU A 252 -14.50 -10.79 -5.23
N PRO A 253 -14.57 -11.98 -5.87
CA PRO A 253 -15.78 -12.45 -6.53
C PRO A 253 -16.91 -12.69 -5.55
N MET A 254 -18.12 -12.46 -6.04
CA MET A 254 -19.35 -12.80 -5.34
C MET A 254 -20.32 -13.57 -6.25
N VAL A 255 -21.30 -14.22 -5.63
CA VAL A 255 -22.53 -14.71 -6.28
C VAL A 255 -23.72 -14.09 -5.54
N LYS A 256 -24.70 -13.58 -6.29
CA LYS A 256 -25.98 -13.17 -5.72
C LYS A 256 -26.76 -14.43 -5.36
N GLY A 257 -26.88 -14.72 -4.08
CA GLY A 257 -27.48 -15.96 -3.60
C GLY A 257 -26.47 -17.01 -3.12
N PRO A 258 -26.98 -18.16 -2.64
CA PRO A 258 -26.16 -19.28 -2.20
C PRO A 258 -25.57 -20.07 -3.37
N ILE A 259 -24.44 -20.74 -3.14
CA ILE A 259 -23.91 -21.79 -4.02
C ILE A 259 -24.04 -23.15 -3.32
N GLY A 260 -24.64 -24.14 -3.97
CA GLY A 260 -24.91 -25.43 -3.33
C GLY A 260 -25.83 -25.30 -2.09
N THR A 261 -25.46 -25.93 -0.97
CA THR A 261 -26.23 -25.87 0.29
C THR A 261 -25.62 -24.82 1.22
N PRO A 262 -26.32 -23.69 1.48
CA PRO A 262 -25.80 -22.64 2.35
C PRO A 262 -25.71 -23.07 3.82
N PRO A 263 -24.83 -22.44 4.61
CA PRO A 263 -24.83 -22.55 6.07
C PRO A 263 -26.17 -22.14 6.70
N ASP A 264 -26.45 -22.64 7.91
CA ASP A 264 -27.60 -22.20 8.70
C ASP A 264 -27.33 -20.83 9.34
N CYS A 265 -28.13 -19.84 8.94
CA CYS A 265 -28.05 -18.47 9.44
C CYS A 265 -28.82 -18.24 10.75
N ALA A 266 -29.56 -19.23 11.25
CA ALA A 266 -30.39 -19.10 12.45
C ALA A 266 -29.65 -19.38 13.76
N ILE A 267 -28.31 -19.49 13.74
CA ILE A 267 -27.51 -19.80 14.93
C ILE A 267 -27.39 -18.54 15.80
N PRO A 268 -27.96 -18.50 17.03
CA PRO A 268 -27.88 -17.33 17.88
C PRO A 268 -26.44 -16.99 18.26
N GLY A 269 -26.01 -15.76 18.01
CA GLY A 269 -24.67 -15.27 18.34
C GLY A 269 -23.56 -15.70 17.37
N ALA A 270 -23.90 -16.38 16.27
CA ALA A 270 -22.92 -16.67 15.22
C ALA A 270 -22.50 -15.40 14.46
N PRO A 271 -21.30 -15.38 13.86
CA PRO A 271 -20.93 -14.36 12.89
C PRO A 271 -21.97 -14.28 11.76
N VAL A 272 -22.23 -13.08 11.24
CA VAL A 272 -23.16 -12.87 10.12
C VAL A 272 -22.61 -13.48 8.83
N VAL A 273 -21.29 -13.43 8.65
CA VAL A 273 -20.60 -14.04 7.52
C VAL A 273 -20.00 -15.38 7.96
N ILE A 274 -20.44 -16.47 7.33
CA ILE A 274 -20.18 -17.84 7.79
C ILE A 274 -19.53 -18.66 6.66
N PRO A 275 -18.46 -19.42 6.91
CA PRO A 275 -17.86 -20.27 5.89
C PRO A 275 -18.80 -21.43 5.48
N TYR A 276 -18.78 -21.79 4.20
CA TYR A 276 -19.41 -23.03 3.74
C TYR A 276 -18.70 -24.24 4.35
N THR A 277 -19.49 -25.25 4.74
CA THR A 277 -18.98 -26.52 5.27
C THR A 277 -19.29 -27.71 4.34
N SER A 278 -20.14 -27.51 3.35
CA SER A 278 -20.59 -28.52 2.38
C SER A 278 -19.78 -28.42 1.08
N TRP A 279 -19.38 -29.57 0.52
CA TRP A 279 -18.77 -29.62 -0.81
C TRP A 279 -19.80 -29.18 -1.88
N PRO A 280 -19.36 -28.54 -2.98
CA PRO A 280 -17.98 -28.21 -3.34
C PRO A 280 -17.41 -26.92 -2.76
N ALA A 281 -18.21 -26.13 -2.04
CA ALA A 281 -17.83 -24.80 -1.55
C ALA A 281 -17.12 -24.78 -0.19
N ALA A 282 -17.04 -25.93 0.49
CA ALA A 282 -16.47 -26.09 1.82
C ALA A 282 -15.13 -25.34 1.96
N VAL A 283 -15.05 -24.43 2.93
CA VAL A 283 -13.90 -23.55 3.26
C VAL A 283 -13.36 -22.64 2.14
N GLY A 284 -13.85 -22.77 0.90
CA GLY A 284 -13.46 -21.96 -0.26
C GLY A 284 -14.37 -20.76 -0.48
N ALA A 285 -15.57 -20.77 0.07
CA ALA A 285 -16.52 -19.66 0.02
C ALA A 285 -17.12 -19.38 1.40
N VAL A 286 -17.67 -18.18 1.54
CA VAL A 286 -18.41 -17.73 2.72
C VAL A 286 -19.78 -17.22 2.31
N PHE A 287 -20.78 -17.42 3.16
CA PHE A 287 -22.13 -16.93 2.97
C PHE A 287 -22.40 -15.80 3.94
N ASP A 288 -22.85 -14.67 3.40
CA ASP A 288 -23.31 -13.52 4.18
C ASP A 288 -24.82 -13.69 4.43
N CYS A 289 -25.17 -14.00 5.67
CA CYS A 289 -26.54 -14.26 6.08
C CYS A 289 -27.46 -13.03 6.03
N ASN A 290 -26.91 -11.82 6.07
CA ASN A 290 -27.70 -10.60 6.01
C ASN A 290 -28.06 -10.23 4.56
N THR A 291 -27.10 -10.33 3.65
CA THR A 291 -27.34 -10.01 2.24
C THR A 291 -27.83 -11.20 1.40
N GLY A 292 -27.61 -12.43 1.89
CA GLY A 292 -27.87 -13.66 1.16
C GLY A 292 -26.88 -13.92 0.03
N ASN A 293 -25.72 -13.23 0.01
CA ASN A 293 -24.71 -13.37 -1.02
C ASN A 293 -23.61 -14.34 -0.61
N THR A 294 -23.02 -15.00 -1.61
CA THR A 294 -21.82 -15.81 -1.42
C THR A 294 -20.60 -15.04 -1.87
N TRP A 295 -19.50 -15.14 -1.13
CA TRP A 295 -18.22 -14.53 -1.45
C TRP A 295 -17.13 -15.60 -1.47
N ILE A 296 -16.08 -15.39 -2.27
CA ILE A 296 -14.87 -16.21 -2.17
C ILE A 296 -14.16 -15.94 -0.84
N ALA A 297 -13.77 -16.99 -0.13
CA ALA A 297 -13.10 -16.87 1.18
C ALA A 297 -11.65 -16.36 1.08
N ASP A 298 -11.01 -16.55 -0.07
CA ASP A 298 -9.64 -16.12 -0.35
C ASP A 298 -9.66 -14.81 -1.14
N ALA A 299 -9.43 -13.68 -0.47
CA ALA A 299 -9.59 -12.36 -1.07
C ALA A 299 -8.48 -11.98 -2.06
N ASP A 300 -7.48 -12.84 -2.23
CA ASP A 300 -6.43 -12.75 -3.24
C ASP A 300 -6.34 -14.03 -4.08
N LEU A 301 -7.49 -14.65 -4.36
CA LEU A 301 -7.55 -15.91 -5.12
C LEU A 301 -6.82 -15.82 -6.48
N ALA A 302 -6.77 -14.64 -7.10
CA ALA A 302 -6.13 -14.44 -8.39
C ALA A 302 -4.61 -14.64 -8.37
N ASP A 303 -3.93 -14.44 -7.23
CA ASP A 303 -2.50 -14.77 -7.10
C ASP A 303 -2.29 -16.29 -7.13
N LEU A 304 -3.19 -17.03 -6.47
CA LEU A 304 -3.14 -18.49 -6.38
C LEU A 304 -3.64 -19.20 -7.64
N LEU A 305 -4.72 -18.72 -8.25
CA LEU A 305 -5.45 -19.39 -9.31
C LEU A 305 -5.84 -18.43 -10.43
N LYS A 306 -5.00 -18.39 -11.47
CA LYS A 306 -5.16 -17.50 -12.63
C LYS A 306 -6.14 -18.01 -13.70
N PHE A 307 -6.72 -19.19 -13.52
CA PHE A 307 -7.61 -19.86 -14.49
C PHE A 307 -7.07 -19.91 -15.94
N GLY A 308 -5.76 -20.03 -16.09
CA GLY A 308 -5.08 -20.11 -17.40
C GLY A 308 -4.64 -18.76 -17.98
N LEU A 309 -5.02 -17.64 -17.37
CA LEU A 309 -4.52 -16.32 -17.77
C LEU A 309 -3.06 -16.16 -17.32
N THR A 310 -2.17 -16.01 -18.29
CA THR A 310 -0.72 -15.87 -18.05
C THR A 310 -0.11 -14.96 -19.12
N GLY A 311 1.13 -14.53 -18.89
CA GLY A 311 1.85 -13.65 -19.80
C GLY A 311 1.50 -12.18 -19.60
N ASP A 312 1.73 -11.39 -20.64
CA ASP A 312 1.69 -9.94 -20.56
C ASP A 312 0.57 -9.36 -21.43
N VAL A 313 0.00 -8.25 -20.98
CA VAL A 313 -0.92 -7.40 -21.72
C VAL A 313 -0.23 -6.10 -22.12
N THR A 314 -0.64 -5.52 -23.25
CA THR A 314 -0.07 -4.25 -23.75
C THR A 314 -1.07 -3.13 -23.55
N ILE A 315 -0.70 -2.14 -22.74
CA ILE A 315 -1.41 -0.88 -22.60
C ILE A 315 -0.91 0.07 -23.66
N ASN A 316 -1.82 0.66 -24.43
CA ASN A 316 -1.48 1.62 -25.48
C ASN A 316 -2.03 2.99 -25.11
N TYR A 317 -1.14 3.97 -25.13
CA TYR A 317 -1.46 5.34 -24.82
C TYR A 317 -1.35 6.18 -26.09
N THR A 318 -2.21 7.19 -26.18
CA THR A 318 -2.31 8.03 -27.38
C THR A 318 -1.74 9.43 -27.17
N ASN A 319 -1.48 9.83 -25.91
CA ASN A 319 -0.95 11.15 -25.58
C ASN A 319 -0.13 11.13 -24.27
N PRO A 320 1.21 11.06 -24.35
CA PRO A 320 2.01 10.80 -25.56
C PRO A 320 1.80 9.38 -26.10
N VAL A 321 2.10 9.19 -27.40
CA VAL A 321 2.06 7.85 -28.01
C VAL A 321 3.18 7.00 -27.41
N HIS A 322 2.80 6.02 -26.59
CA HIS A 322 3.72 5.03 -26.04
C HIS A 322 2.92 3.76 -25.67
N SER A 323 3.64 2.68 -25.39
CA SER A 323 3.03 1.41 -24.99
C SER A 323 3.78 0.81 -23.81
N LEU A 324 3.05 0.22 -22.87
CA LEU A 324 3.59 -0.52 -21.75
C LEU A 324 3.18 -1.98 -21.84
N THR A 325 4.13 -2.88 -21.65
CA THR A 325 3.89 -4.33 -21.53
C THR A 325 4.01 -4.70 -20.08
N VAL A 326 2.92 -5.24 -19.53
CA VAL A 326 2.73 -5.47 -18.10
C VAL A 326 2.10 -6.84 -17.88
N PRO A 327 2.32 -7.52 -16.75
CA PRO A 327 1.73 -8.83 -16.52
C PRO A 327 0.20 -8.78 -16.56
N ALA A 328 -0.45 -9.79 -17.13
CA ALA A 328 -1.91 -9.89 -17.12
C ALA A 328 -2.46 -9.89 -15.67
N ILE A 329 -1.78 -10.61 -14.78
CA ILE A 329 -2.06 -10.66 -13.34
C ILE A 329 -0.75 -10.57 -12.59
N ASP A 330 -0.57 -9.52 -11.79
CA ASP A 330 0.58 -9.28 -10.91
C ASP A 330 0.16 -9.37 -9.45
N HIS A 331 0.62 -10.40 -8.74
CA HIS A 331 0.29 -10.63 -7.33
C HIS A 331 -1.20 -10.48 -6.99
N GLY A 332 -2.06 -10.97 -7.89
CA GLY A 332 -3.51 -10.94 -7.79
C GLY A 332 -4.21 -9.66 -8.26
N THR A 333 -3.45 -8.57 -8.46
CA THR A 333 -3.96 -7.37 -9.13
C THR A 333 -4.00 -7.55 -10.65
N MET A 334 -4.96 -6.89 -11.30
CA MET A 334 -5.10 -6.92 -12.75
C MET A 334 -5.87 -5.70 -13.28
N LEU A 335 -5.71 -5.44 -14.58
CA LEU A 335 -6.53 -4.47 -15.31
C LEU A 335 -8.00 -4.90 -15.32
N TYR A 336 -8.92 -3.95 -15.48
CA TYR A 336 -10.36 -4.23 -15.49
C TYR A 336 -10.78 -5.22 -16.59
N ALA A 337 -10.23 -5.09 -17.80
CA ALA A 337 -10.51 -6.03 -18.89
C ALA A 337 -10.09 -7.46 -18.52
N THR A 338 -8.91 -7.62 -17.93
CA THR A 338 -8.40 -8.92 -17.47
C THR A 338 -9.21 -9.48 -16.29
N ALA A 339 -9.76 -8.62 -15.42
CA ALA A 339 -10.69 -9.03 -14.38
C ALA A 339 -11.95 -9.68 -14.94
N GLY A 340 -12.51 -9.13 -16.04
CA GLY A 340 -13.62 -9.73 -16.77
C GLY A 340 -13.27 -11.12 -17.32
N GLU A 341 -12.14 -11.23 -18.03
CA GLU A 341 -11.64 -12.51 -18.57
C GLU A 341 -11.41 -13.55 -17.48
N TRP A 342 -10.88 -13.13 -16.32
CA TRP A 342 -10.60 -14.01 -15.19
C TRP A 342 -11.88 -14.58 -14.58
N ILE A 343 -12.92 -13.75 -14.43
CA ILE A 343 -14.26 -14.20 -13.98
C ILE A 343 -14.91 -15.15 -14.98
N GLU A 344 -14.81 -14.87 -16.29
CA GLU A 344 -15.32 -15.77 -17.33
C GLU A 344 -14.64 -17.15 -17.27
N ALA A 345 -13.31 -17.17 -17.13
CA ALA A 345 -12.53 -18.39 -17.00
C ALA A 345 -12.85 -19.16 -15.70
N MET A 346 -13.02 -18.45 -14.58
CA MET A 346 -13.47 -19.00 -13.29
C MET A 346 -14.84 -19.69 -13.42
N ASN A 347 -15.78 -19.06 -14.12
CA ASN A 347 -17.11 -19.62 -14.37
C ASN A 347 -17.09 -20.81 -15.32
N ALA A 348 -16.26 -20.78 -16.36
CA ALA A 348 -16.05 -21.91 -17.27
C ALA A 348 -15.47 -23.13 -16.54
N ALA A 349 -14.60 -22.91 -15.55
CA ALA A 349 -14.06 -23.95 -14.68
C ALA A 349 -15.06 -24.47 -13.63
N GLN A 350 -16.26 -23.87 -13.54
CA GLN A 350 -17.25 -24.16 -12.51
C GLN A 350 -16.65 -24.13 -11.09
N PHE A 351 -15.83 -23.12 -10.81
CA PHE A 351 -15.07 -23.05 -9.56
C PHE A 351 -16.00 -23.14 -8.34
N LEU A 352 -15.65 -24.01 -7.38
CA LEU A 352 -16.48 -24.36 -6.22
C LEU A 352 -17.93 -24.75 -6.59
N GLY A 353 -18.12 -25.37 -7.76
CA GLY A 353 -19.42 -25.83 -8.26
C GLY A 353 -20.36 -24.74 -8.76
N SER A 354 -19.88 -23.50 -8.94
CA SER A 354 -20.67 -22.38 -9.45
C SER A 354 -20.10 -21.83 -10.76
N SER A 355 -21.00 -21.41 -11.65
CA SER A 355 -20.69 -20.68 -12.89
C SER A 355 -21.31 -19.28 -12.90
N TYR A 356 -21.62 -18.74 -11.72
CA TYR A 356 -22.30 -17.46 -11.52
C TYR A 356 -21.45 -16.46 -10.73
N TRP A 357 -20.13 -16.67 -10.65
CA TRP A 357 -19.21 -15.71 -10.06
C TRP A 357 -19.22 -14.42 -10.85
N GLN A 358 -19.22 -13.30 -10.15
CA GLN A 358 -19.18 -11.98 -10.74
C GLN A 358 -18.31 -11.05 -9.90
N ILE A 359 -17.75 -10.03 -10.55
CA ILE A 359 -17.28 -8.83 -9.85
C ILE A 359 -18.52 -8.19 -9.20
N PRO A 360 -18.44 -7.69 -7.95
CA PRO A 360 -19.60 -7.06 -7.29
C PRO A 360 -20.21 -5.94 -8.13
N ASP A 361 -21.54 -5.85 -8.16
CA ASP A 361 -22.25 -4.95 -9.07
C ASP A 361 -22.03 -3.48 -8.73
N SER A 362 -21.69 -3.18 -7.47
CA SER A 362 -21.41 -1.83 -7.00
C SER A 362 -20.60 -1.85 -5.70
N PRO A 363 -19.98 -0.71 -5.32
CA PRO A 363 -19.35 -0.56 -4.01
C PRO A 363 -20.31 -0.81 -2.81
N ASP A 364 -21.63 -0.70 -3.01
CA ASP A 364 -22.61 -0.96 -1.95
C ASP A 364 -22.69 -2.44 -1.56
N ASP A 365 -22.25 -3.37 -2.41
CA ASP A 365 -22.12 -4.78 -2.01
C ASP A 365 -20.97 -4.97 -1.01
N PHE A 366 -19.83 -4.32 -1.26
CA PHE A 366 -18.71 -4.31 -0.33
C PHE A 366 -19.04 -3.60 0.99
N LYS A 367 -19.76 -2.47 0.96
CA LYS A 367 -20.17 -1.79 2.19
C LYS A 367 -21.03 -2.65 3.10
N LYS A 368 -21.95 -3.44 2.52
CA LYS A 368 -22.77 -4.38 3.30
C LYS A 368 -21.87 -5.47 3.90
N LEU A 369 -21.00 -6.07 3.10
CA LEU A 369 -20.04 -7.07 3.58
C LEU A 369 -19.17 -6.53 4.72
N VAL A 370 -18.62 -5.31 4.60
CA VAL A 370 -17.82 -4.65 5.63
C VAL A 370 -18.61 -4.44 6.92
N ALA A 371 -19.86 -3.99 6.82
CA ALA A 371 -20.74 -3.85 7.97
C ALA A 371 -21.04 -5.20 8.64
N ASP A 372 -21.29 -6.24 7.85
CA ASP A 372 -21.62 -7.59 8.31
C ASP A 372 -20.40 -8.33 8.89
N MET A 373 -19.19 -7.97 8.46
CA MET A 373 -17.91 -8.38 9.05
C MET A 373 -17.52 -7.55 10.28
N ASN A 374 -18.28 -6.50 10.63
CA ASN A 374 -17.96 -5.55 11.69
C ASN A 374 -16.56 -4.93 11.52
N LEU A 375 -16.24 -4.55 10.29
CA LEU A 375 -15.04 -3.79 9.94
C LEU A 375 -15.31 -2.29 10.09
N ILE A 376 -14.30 -1.55 10.55
CA ILE A 376 -14.36 -0.09 10.67
C ILE A 376 -13.48 0.56 9.60
N ALA A 377 -13.78 1.82 9.24
CA ALA A 377 -12.85 2.60 8.42
C ALA A 377 -11.52 2.74 9.16
N GLY A 378 -10.42 2.45 8.47
CA GLY A 378 -9.08 2.44 9.06
C GLY A 378 -8.78 1.24 9.95
N ASP A 379 -9.42 0.09 9.72
CA ASP A 379 -9.20 -1.08 10.57
C ASP A 379 -7.72 -1.50 10.55
N ALA A 380 -7.07 -1.39 11.72
CA ALA A 380 -5.64 -1.66 11.86
C ALA A 380 -5.25 -3.12 11.52
N ARG A 381 -6.22 -4.05 11.51
CA ARG A 381 -5.99 -5.45 11.08
C ARG A 381 -5.63 -5.57 9.60
N LEU A 382 -5.98 -4.58 8.80
CA LEU A 382 -5.64 -4.51 7.38
C LEU A 382 -4.31 -3.80 7.10
N MET A 383 -3.61 -3.31 8.13
CA MET A 383 -2.38 -2.54 7.93
C MET A 383 -1.16 -3.45 7.80
N ARG A 384 -0.33 -3.11 6.83
CA ARG A 384 1.00 -3.70 6.71
C ARG A 384 1.88 -3.19 7.83
N ARG A 385 2.68 -4.10 8.39
CA ARG A 385 3.76 -3.77 9.32
C ARG A 385 5.11 -4.19 8.77
N GLY A 386 6.14 -3.45 9.18
CA GLY A 386 7.53 -3.80 8.91
C GLY A 386 8.14 -3.08 7.71
N PHE A 387 9.35 -3.50 7.35
CA PHE A 387 10.23 -2.71 6.49
C PHE A 387 9.99 -2.93 4.99
N PHE A 388 10.16 -1.86 4.21
CA PHE A 388 10.37 -1.92 2.77
C PHE A 388 11.47 -0.94 2.39
N GLY A 389 12.63 -1.47 1.98
CA GLY A 389 13.85 -0.66 1.91
C GLY A 389 14.17 -0.05 3.29
N PRO A 390 14.48 1.25 3.38
CA PRO A 390 14.77 1.92 4.65
C PRO A 390 13.52 2.46 5.38
N PHE A 391 12.33 2.31 4.81
CA PHE A 391 11.07 2.75 5.42
C PHE A 391 10.44 1.62 6.21
N TYR A 392 9.70 1.96 7.26
CA TYR A 392 8.82 1.04 7.97
C TYR A 392 7.38 1.54 7.89
N ASP A 393 6.45 0.58 7.96
CA ASP A 393 5.01 0.82 7.87
C ASP A 393 4.59 1.56 6.59
N LEU A 394 5.37 1.42 5.51
CA LEU A 394 4.97 1.81 4.16
C LEU A 394 3.83 0.91 3.70
N GLN A 395 2.69 1.51 3.43
CA GLN A 395 1.47 0.84 3.04
C GLN A 395 1.38 0.71 1.51
N PRO A 396 0.95 -0.45 0.96
CA PRO A 396 0.60 -0.59 -0.45
C PRO A 396 -0.75 0.10 -0.73
N PHE A 397 -0.74 1.45 -0.76
CA PHE A 397 -1.93 2.26 -1.00
C PHE A 397 -1.56 3.66 -1.52
N PHE A 398 -2.58 4.47 -1.78
CA PHE A 398 -2.45 5.88 -2.10
C PHE A 398 -1.98 6.74 -0.92
N TYR A 399 -1.10 7.69 -1.26
CA TYR A 399 -0.62 8.75 -0.39
C TYR A 399 -0.95 10.12 -0.96
N TRP A 400 -1.23 11.10 -0.10
CA TRP A 400 -1.42 12.48 -0.52
C TRP A 400 -0.12 13.12 -1.00
N SER A 401 -0.19 13.88 -2.08
CA SER A 401 0.81 14.86 -2.50
C SER A 401 0.13 16.19 -2.82
N CYS A 402 0.94 17.22 -3.02
CA CYS A 402 0.47 18.55 -3.41
C CYS A 402 1.12 19.01 -4.70
N PRO A 403 0.49 19.95 -5.42
CA PRO A 403 1.08 20.52 -6.61
C PRO A 403 2.37 21.26 -6.28
N GLU A 404 3.32 21.19 -7.20
CA GLU A 404 4.48 22.06 -7.22
C GLU A 404 4.06 23.52 -7.43
N PRO A 405 4.64 24.47 -6.68
CA PRO A 405 4.45 25.91 -6.94
C PRO A 405 4.84 26.28 -8.36
N ASP A 406 4.26 27.35 -8.89
CA ASP A 406 4.67 27.92 -10.17
C ASP A 406 6.19 28.20 -10.18
N HIS A 407 6.91 27.55 -11.10
CA HIS A 407 8.38 27.60 -11.21
C HIS A 407 9.14 27.02 -9.99
N GLY A 408 8.51 26.10 -9.26
CA GLY A 408 9.09 25.38 -8.14
C GLY A 408 10.09 24.28 -8.51
N THR A 409 10.45 23.50 -7.50
CA THR A 409 11.08 22.18 -7.60
C THR A 409 10.40 21.26 -6.58
N ILE A 410 10.72 19.97 -6.59
CA ILE A 410 10.36 19.06 -5.50
C ILE A 410 10.90 19.51 -4.12
N GLN A 411 11.88 20.42 -4.07
CA GLN A 411 12.36 21.00 -2.81
C GLN A 411 11.57 22.25 -2.38
N SER A 412 10.69 22.77 -3.23
CA SER A 412 9.89 23.93 -2.89
C SER A 412 8.83 23.60 -1.83
N PRO A 413 8.37 24.61 -1.07
CA PRO A 413 7.22 24.47 -0.20
C PRO A 413 6.02 23.93 -0.96
N CYS A 414 5.39 22.91 -0.39
CA CYS A 414 4.09 22.42 -0.81
C CYS A 414 3.06 23.55 -0.83
N GLU A 415 2.45 23.86 -1.99
CA GLU A 415 1.41 24.89 -2.05
C GLU A 415 0.08 24.39 -1.47
N VAL A 416 -0.50 25.23 -0.61
CA VAL A 416 -1.82 25.01 -0.04
C VAL A 416 -2.86 25.45 -1.09
N GLY A 417 -3.13 24.57 -2.05
CA GLY A 417 -4.09 24.81 -3.13
C GLY A 417 -4.45 23.52 -3.86
N GLY A 418 -5.69 23.40 -4.31
CA GLY A 418 -6.13 22.32 -5.20
C GLY A 418 -5.51 22.47 -6.57
N TYR A 419 -5.12 21.35 -7.19
CA TYR A 419 -5.10 21.30 -8.64
C TYR A 419 -6.55 21.44 -9.11
N ALA A 420 -6.92 22.64 -9.56
CA ALA A 420 -8.18 22.85 -10.23
C ALA A 420 -7.99 22.47 -11.71
N PRO A 421 -8.70 21.45 -12.23
CA PRO A 421 -8.67 21.21 -13.66
C PRO A 421 -9.16 22.48 -14.39
N PRO A 422 -8.67 22.77 -15.61
CA PRO A 422 -9.04 23.99 -16.34
C PRO A 422 -10.53 24.16 -16.63
N ASP A 423 -11.33 23.10 -16.48
CA ASP A 423 -12.78 23.13 -16.63
C ASP A 423 -13.53 23.69 -15.40
N GLY A 424 -12.82 24.03 -14.33
CA GLY A 424 -13.39 24.64 -13.12
C GLY A 424 -14.22 23.68 -12.27
N THR A 425 -14.05 22.37 -12.44
CA THR A 425 -14.69 21.34 -11.62
C THR A 425 -14.09 21.28 -10.21
N THR A 426 -14.60 20.34 -9.39
CA THR A 426 -14.18 20.15 -7.99
C THR A 426 -12.66 20.12 -7.86
N PRO A 427 -12.05 20.86 -6.90
CA PRO A 427 -10.61 20.82 -6.71
C PRO A 427 -10.14 19.38 -6.48
N LEU A 428 -9.13 18.97 -7.25
CA LEU A 428 -8.46 17.69 -7.09
C LEU A 428 -7.11 17.90 -6.40
N GLN A 429 -6.56 16.83 -5.84
CA GLN A 429 -5.19 16.82 -5.33
C GLN A 429 -4.42 15.65 -5.88
N PHE A 430 -3.12 15.84 -6.06
CA PHE A 430 -2.25 14.76 -6.50
C PHE A 430 -2.16 13.67 -5.44
N SER A 431 -2.06 12.44 -5.90
CA SER A 431 -1.85 11.27 -5.06
C SER A 431 -0.90 10.31 -5.78
N TYR A 432 -0.26 9.44 -5.00
CA TYR A 432 0.61 8.41 -5.54
C TYR A 432 0.32 7.07 -4.87
N ASP A 433 0.11 6.02 -5.67
CA ASP A 433 -0.13 4.66 -5.20
C ASP A 433 1.16 3.84 -5.16
N PHE A 434 1.52 3.32 -3.98
CA PHE A 434 2.65 2.43 -3.80
C PHE A 434 2.29 0.94 -3.99
N ASP A 435 1.03 0.58 -4.20
CA ASP A 435 0.62 -0.80 -4.49
C ASP A 435 0.91 -1.21 -5.93
N TYR A 436 0.92 -0.26 -6.87
CA TYR A 436 1.33 -0.56 -8.24
C TYR A 436 2.11 0.55 -8.94
N GLY A 437 2.42 1.67 -8.25
CA GLY A 437 3.28 2.72 -8.80
C GLY A 437 2.56 3.63 -9.79
N PHE A 438 1.57 4.37 -9.30
CA PHE A 438 0.70 5.19 -10.15
C PHE A 438 0.46 6.57 -9.57
N GLN A 439 0.66 7.60 -10.39
CA GLN A 439 0.34 8.98 -10.02
C GLN A 439 -1.07 9.33 -10.48
N SER A 440 -1.91 9.80 -9.56
CA SER A 440 -3.30 10.18 -9.86
C SER A 440 -3.60 11.60 -9.41
N THR A 441 -4.80 12.08 -9.78
CA THR A 441 -5.45 13.19 -9.11
C THR A 441 -6.78 12.71 -8.53
N SER A 442 -7.03 13.05 -7.27
CA SER A 442 -8.13 12.50 -6.49
C SER A 442 -9.00 13.60 -5.91
N GLY A 443 -10.29 13.31 -5.79
CA GLY A 443 -11.23 14.20 -5.12
C GLY A 443 -10.88 14.38 -3.64
N LEU A 444 -11.16 15.58 -3.11
CA LEU A 444 -10.88 15.92 -1.70
C LEU A 444 -11.71 15.14 -0.67
N ASN A 445 -12.66 14.31 -1.11
CA ASN A 445 -13.45 13.41 -0.27
C ASN A 445 -12.79 12.04 -0.04
N GLN A 446 -11.69 11.74 -0.74
CA GLN A 446 -10.90 10.54 -0.51
C GLN A 446 -10.11 10.68 0.80
N LYS A 447 -9.64 9.57 1.37
CA LYS A 447 -8.71 9.55 2.50
C LYS A 447 -7.52 8.70 2.14
N TYR A 448 -6.33 9.28 2.24
CA TYR A 448 -5.09 8.62 1.89
C TYR A 448 -4.10 8.73 3.04
N PHE A 449 -3.05 7.93 2.94
CA PHE A 449 -1.94 7.98 3.88
C PHE A 449 -1.09 9.22 3.62
N VAL A 450 -0.20 9.52 4.58
CA VAL A 450 0.67 10.70 4.51
C VAL A 450 2.10 10.28 4.81
N MET A 451 2.98 10.53 3.84
CA MET A 451 4.43 10.61 4.08
C MET A 451 4.82 12.08 4.09
N VAL A 452 5.91 12.40 4.78
CA VAL A 452 6.47 13.75 4.80
C VAL A 452 7.96 13.71 4.58
N TYR A 453 8.47 14.80 4.01
CA TYR A 453 9.89 15.09 3.98
C TYR A 453 10.15 16.56 4.28
N TYR A 454 11.42 16.90 4.42
CA TYR A 454 11.91 18.26 4.22
C TYR A 454 13.10 18.27 3.26
N PRO A 455 13.36 19.38 2.54
CA PRO A 455 14.52 19.50 1.66
C PRO A 455 15.82 19.43 2.45
N ALA A 456 16.80 18.64 1.97
CA ALA A 456 18.08 18.49 2.62
C ALA A 456 18.90 19.80 2.53
N PRO A 457 19.33 20.39 3.66
CA PRO A 457 20.16 21.60 3.69
C PRO A 457 21.40 21.50 2.78
N GLY A 458 21.55 22.46 1.87
CA GLY A 458 22.76 22.62 1.05
C GLY A 458 22.95 21.55 -0.04
N VAL A 459 21.96 20.69 -0.30
CA VAL A 459 22.00 19.70 -1.38
C VAL A 459 21.10 20.17 -2.52
N THR A 460 21.71 20.53 -3.64
CA THR A 460 20.97 20.71 -4.90
C THR A 460 20.63 19.31 -5.45
N PRO A 461 19.40 19.07 -5.96
CA PRO A 461 19.08 17.79 -6.59
C PRO A 461 20.08 17.49 -7.69
N ALA A 462 20.42 16.21 -7.88
CA ALA A 462 21.18 15.82 -9.06
C ALA A 462 20.38 16.26 -10.30
N ALA A 463 20.97 17.09 -11.16
CA ALA A 463 20.30 17.55 -12.37
C ALA A 463 19.79 16.33 -13.15
N ASN A 464 18.47 16.28 -13.38
CA ASN A 464 17.72 15.22 -14.06
C ASN A 464 18.56 14.59 -15.20
N GLN A 465 18.91 13.31 -15.07
CA GLN A 465 19.39 12.47 -16.17
C GLN A 465 18.24 11.69 -16.77
#